data_AF-A0A7W5GP27-F1
#
_entry.id   AF-A0A7W5GP27-F1
#
_cell.length_a   1.000
_cell.length_b   1.000
_cell.length_c   1.000
_cell.angle_alpha   90.00
_cell.angle_beta   90.00
_cell.angle_gamma   90.00
#
_symmetry.space_group_name_H-M   'P 1'
#
loop_
_entity.id
_entity.type
_entity.pdbx_description
1 polymer ?
#
loop_
_entity_poly.entity_id
_entity_poly.type
_entity_poly.pdbx_seq_one_letter_code
_entity_poly.pdbx_strand_id
1 'polypeptide(L)'
;MAIVLCIDEIMDAKGISVSELAREVGISRANMSNLKFGHVKAIRFSTLDRICDVLDCQPGEIIKFEKSEPEAPRLQDGSALDLAFAPQGGTGGDLPAASEVPISMLVPDAQSSVRLCGEPFENGG
;
A
#
# COMPACT_ATOMS: atom_id res chain seq x y z
N MET A 1 -9.84 -7.86 2.80
CA MET A 1 -8.50 -7.25 2.61
C MET A 1 -8.43 -6.06 3.53
N ALA A 2 -7.24 -5.77 4.09
CA ALA A 2 -7.03 -4.67 5.04
C ALA A 2 -6.41 -3.41 4.39
N ILE A 3 -6.26 -3.39 3.06
CA ILE A 3 -5.73 -2.25 2.31
C ILE A 3 -6.87 -1.57 1.58
N VAL A 4 -7.00 -0.27 1.76
CA VAL A 4 -8.04 0.60 1.16
C VAL A 4 -7.34 1.63 0.27
N LEU A 5 -7.94 1.92 -0.88
CA LEU A 5 -7.47 2.94 -1.82
C LEU A 5 -8.38 4.17 -1.72
N CYS A 6 -7.80 5.32 -1.41
CA CYS A 6 -8.48 6.60 -1.18
C CYS A 6 -8.18 7.60 -2.31
N ILE A 7 -8.24 7.15 -3.57
CA ILE A 7 -7.94 8.00 -4.74
C ILE A 7 -9.04 9.06 -4.92
N ASP A 8 -10.28 8.70 -4.61
CA ASP A 8 -11.45 9.57 -4.70
C ASP A 8 -11.34 10.83 -3.83
N GLU A 9 -10.88 10.69 -2.58
CA GLU A 9 -10.65 11.82 -1.66
C GLU A 9 -9.72 12.88 -2.29
N ILE A 10 -8.63 12.42 -2.90
CA ILE A 10 -7.62 13.30 -3.53
C ILE A 10 -8.16 13.91 -4.82
N MET A 11 -8.88 13.12 -5.62
CA MET A 11 -9.51 13.62 -6.84
C MET A 11 -10.51 14.75 -6.56
N ASP A 12 -11.33 14.58 -5.53
CA ASP A 12 -12.33 15.57 -5.11
C ASP A 12 -11.64 16.84 -4.60
N ALA A 13 -10.56 16.70 -3.83
CA ALA A 13 -9.76 17.83 -3.37
C ALA A 13 -9.12 18.62 -4.53
N LYS A 14 -8.74 17.95 -5.63
CA LYS A 14 -8.14 18.59 -6.82
C LYS A 14 -9.14 18.96 -7.91
N GLY A 15 -10.41 18.57 -7.77
CA GLY A 15 -11.46 18.84 -8.75
C GLY A 15 -11.25 18.15 -10.10
N ILE A 16 -10.53 17.04 -10.14
CA ILE A 16 -10.22 16.30 -11.39
C ILE A 16 -11.21 15.15 -11.61
N SER A 17 -11.69 15.00 -12.85
CA SER A 17 -12.60 13.91 -13.20
C SER A 17 -11.88 12.58 -13.43
N VAL A 18 -12.58 11.46 -13.25
CA VAL A 18 -12.06 10.11 -13.56
C VAL A 18 -11.57 9.99 -15.01
N SER A 19 -12.25 10.67 -15.93
CA SER A 19 -11.88 10.63 -17.35
C SER A 19 -10.58 11.36 -17.62
N GLU A 20 -10.38 12.49 -16.96
CA GLU A 20 -9.19 13.32 -17.10
C GLU A 20 -7.99 12.60 -16.49
N LEU A 21 -8.12 12.13 -15.25
CA LEU A 21 -7.04 11.37 -14.59
C LEU A 21 -6.66 10.10 -15.39
N ALA A 22 -7.63 9.38 -15.96
CA ALA A 22 -7.36 8.23 -16.81
C ALA A 22 -6.53 8.59 -18.06
N ARG A 23 -6.81 9.76 -18.66
CA ARG A 23 -6.08 10.28 -19.82
C ARG A 23 -4.65 10.64 -19.46
N GLU A 24 -4.46 11.41 -18.39
CA GLU A 24 -3.12 11.86 -17.96
C GLU A 24 -2.23 10.69 -17.52
N VAL A 25 -2.79 9.72 -16.78
CA VAL A 25 -2.05 8.52 -16.33
C VAL A 25 -1.77 7.56 -17.51
N GLY A 26 -2.62 7.58 -18.54
CA GLY A 26 -2.51 6.73 -19.73
C GLY A 26 -3.11 5.33 -19.53
N ILE A 27 -4.22 5.21 -18.81
CA ILE A 27 -4.96 3.95 -18.62
C ILE A 27 -6.42 4.08 -19.07
N SER A 28 -7.11 2.95 -19.26
CA SER A 28 -8.52 2.99 -19.64
C SER A 28 -9.38 3.59 -18.51
N ARG A 29 -10.45 4.30 -18.88
CA ARG A 29 -11.43 4.84 -17.92
C ARG A 29 -11.98 3.73 -17.00
N ALA A 30 -12.20 2.53 -17.54
CA ALA A 30 -12.66 1.38 -16.76
C ALA A 30 -11.64 0.95 -15.70
N ASN A 31 -10.34 0.90 -16.05
CA ASN A 31 -9.29 0.59 -15.08
C ASN A 31 -9.20 1.67 -13.99
N MET A 32 -9.30 2.95 -14.37
CA MET A 32 -9.32 4.06 -13.41
C MET A 32 -10.51 3.99 -12.45
N SER A 33 -11.71 3.65 -12.95
CA SER A 33 -12.88 3.43 -12.08
C SER A 33 -12.65 2.29 -11.09
N ASN A 34 -12.06 1.18 -11.53
CA ASN A 34 -11.77 0.06 -10.64
C ASN A 34 -10.74 0.44 -9.56
N LEU A 35 -9.74 1.26 -9.92
CA LEU A 35 -8.77 1.80 -8.97
C LEU A 35 -9.44 2.74 -7.96
N LYS A 36 -10.28 3.67 -8.44
CA LYS A 36 -11.03 4.63 -7.61
C LYS A 36 -11.84 3.94 -6.52
N PHE A 37 -12.59 2.89 -6.88
CA PHE A 37 -13.50 2.22 -5.95
C PHE A 37 -12.89 1.00 -5.24
N GLY A 38 -11.57 0.78 -5.37
CA GLY A 38 -10.89 -0.33 -4.70
C GLY A 38 -11.29 -1.72 -5.21
N HIS A 39 -11.83 -1.84 -6.43
CA HIS A 39 -12.20 -3.13 -7.05
C HIS A 39 -10.99 -3.87 -7.66
N VAL A 40 -9.77 -3.41 -7.39
CA VAL A 40 -8.52 -4.02 -7.87
C VAL A 40 -7.86 -4.88 -6.80
N LYS A 41 -7.11 -5.89 -7.24
CA LYS A 41 -6.27 -6.72 -6.34
C LYS A 41 -4.82 -6.24 -6.27
N ALA A 42 -4.37 -5.47 -7.26
CA ALA A 42 -3.00 -5.01 -7.39
C ALA A 42 -2.93 -3.73 -8.21
N ILE A 43 -1.91 -2.92 -7.94
CA ILE A 43 -1.54 -1.73 -8.71
C ILE A 43 -0.05 -1.82 -9.04
N ARG A 44 0.34 -1.43 -10.26
CA ARG A 44 1.76 -1.32 -10.63
C ARG A 44 2.32 -0.02 -10.06
N PHE A 45 3.55 -0.05 -9.53
CA PHE A 45 4.20 1.16 -9.04
C PHE A 45 4.32 2.24 -10.11
N SER A 46 4.56 1.88 -11.38
CA SER A 46 4.57 2.84 -12.48
C SER A 46 3.23 3.55 -12.71
N THR A 47 2.12 2.89 -12.41
CA THR A 47 0.79 3.51 -12.46
C THR A 47 0.57 4.40 -11.24
N LEU A 48 0.97 3.93 -10.05
CA LEU A 48 0.88 4.71 -8.82
C LEU A 48 1.72 5.99 -8.91
N ASP A 49 2.94 5.89 -9.42
CA ASP A 49 3.88 6.99 -9.64
C ASP A 49 3.26 8.10 -10.50
N ARG A 50 2.68 7.74 -11.65
CA ARG A 50 1.96 8.70 -12.52
C ARG A 50 0.74 9.30 -11.85
N ILE A 51 0.01 8.53 -11.04
CA ILE A 51 -1.13 9.06 -10.29
C ILE A 51 -0.63 10.09 -9.28
N CYS A 52 0.45 9.78 -8.54
CA CYS A 52 1.07 10.69 -7.59
C CYS A 52 1.58 11.97 -8.25
N ASP A 53 2.16 11.87 -9.45
CA ASP A 53 2.64 13.02 -10.22
C ASP A 53 1.48 13.93 -10.70
N VAL A 54 0.46 13.35 -11.35
CA VAL A 54 -0.71 14.12 -11.83
C VAL A 54 -1.52 14.71 -10.68
N LEU A 55 -1.69 13.94 -9.61
CA LEU A 55 -2.42 14.37 -8.43
C LEU A 55 -1.50 15.08 -7.43
N ASP A 56 -0.23 15.37 -7.73
CA ASP A 56 0.76 15.99 -6.83
C ASP A 56 0.51 15.62 -5.35
N CYS A 57 0.65 14.32 -5.06
CA CYS A 57 0.36 13.72 -3.76
C CYS A 57 1.34 12.57 -3.45
N GLN A 58 1.38 12.14 -2.20
CA GLN A 58 2.20 11.03 -1.76
C GLN A 58 1.42 9.70 -1.82
N PRO A 59 2.10 8.56 -2.07
CA PRO A 59 1.44 7.24 -2.12
C PRO A 59 0.77 6.85 -0.78
N GLY A 60 1.25 7.40 0.35
CA GLY A 60 0.63 7.20 1.66
C GLY A 60 -0.73 7.90 1.83
N GLU A 61 -1.05 8.89 1.00
CA GLU A 61 -2.37 9.51 0.97
C GLU A 61 -3.37 8.63 0.19
N ILE A 62 -2.89 7.94 -0.83
CA ILE A 62 -3.70 7.04 -1.66
C ILE A 62 -3.96 5.70 -0.96
N ILE A 63 -2.98 5.16 -0.23
CA ILE A 63 -3.02 3.79 0.29
C ILE A 63 -3.13 3.82 1.81
N LYS A 64 -4.25 3.35 2.35
CA LYS A 64 -4.49 3.23 3.80
C LYS A 64 -4.56 1.76 4.21
N PHE A 65 -4.06 1.47 5.40
CA PHE A 65 -4.23 0.18 6.06
C PHE A 65 -5.32 0.29 7.13
N GLU A 66 -6.41 -0.42 6.93
CA GLU A 66 -7.51 -0.54 7.91
C GLU A 66 -7.45 -1.92 8.55
N LYS A 67 -7.04 -1.94 9.82
CA LYS A 67 -7.10 -3.15 10.63
C LYS A 67 -8.57 -3.47 10.86
N SER A 68 -9.07 -4.52 10.20
CA SER A 68 -10.32 -5.13 10.62
C SER A 68 -10.10 -5.65 12.03
N GLU A 69 -10.62 -4.97 13.04
CA GLU A 69 -10.74 -5.61 14.35
C GLU A 69 -11.59 -6.86 14.11
N PRO A 70 -11.16 -8.04 14.60
CA PRO A 70 -12.09 -9.17 14.64
C PRO A 70 -13.29 -8.63 15.42
N GLU A 71 -14.47 -8.59 14.79
CA GLU A 71 -15.70 -8.31 15.52
C GLU A 71 -15.66 -9.22 16.74
N ALA A 72 -15.45 -8.65 17.92
CA ALA A 72 -15.61 -9.40 19.15
C ALA A 72 -17.02 -10.01 19.04
N PRO A 73 -17.19 -11.33 19.24
CA PRO A 73 -18.50 -11.94 19.13
C PRO A 73 -19.45 -11.11 20.00
N ARG A 74 -20.39 -10.40 19.36
CA ARG A 74 -21.39 -9.64 20.12
C ARG A 74 -22.27 -10.69 20.80
N LEU A 75 -22.02 -10.92 22.08
CA LEU A 75 -22.92 -11.69 22.92
C LEU A 75 -24.26 -10.93 22.92
N GLN A 76 -25.33 -11.59 22.47
CA GLN A 76 -26.65 -10.97 22.29
C GLN A 76 -27.37 -10.70 23.62
N ASP A 77 -26.68 -10.78 24.76
CA ASP A 77 -27.26 -10.69 26.10
C ASP A 77 -26.86 -9.43 26.89
N GLY A 78 -26.07 -8.51 26.30
CA GLY A 78 -25.86 -7.17 26.87
C GLY A 78 -25.01 -7.12 28.13
N SER A 79 -24.19 -8.14 28.42
CA SER A 79 -23.17 -8.04 29.47
C SER A 79 -21.79 -7.72 28.88
N ALA A 80 -21.16 -6.64 29.35
CA ALA A 80 -19.81 -6.27 28.96
C ALA A 80 -18.82 -7.25 29.61
N LEU A 81 -18.04 -8.00 28.82
CA LEU A 81 -16.82 -8.57 29.35
C LEU A 81 -15.79 -7.44 29.48
N ASP A 82 -15.34 -7.25 30.71
CA ASP A 82 -14.19 -6.42 31.09
C ASP A 82 -12.93 -6.99 30.40
N LEU A 83 -12.67 -6.56 29.16
CA LEU A 83 -11.49 -6.95 28.40
C LEU A 83 -10.29 -6.10 28.83
N ALA A 84 -9.92 -6.20 30.09
CA ALA A 84 -8.56 -5.90 30.54
C ALA A 84 -7.64 -7.07 30.13
N PHE A 85 -7.36 -7.19 28.83
CA PHE A 85 -6.28 -8.05 28.34
C PHE A 85 -5.24 -7.21 27.60
N ALA A 86 -4.38 -6.58 28.38
CA ALA A 86 -3.13 -6.03 27.89
C ALA A 86 -2.29 -7.18 27.29
N PRO A 87 -1.77 -7.08 26.05
CA PRO A 87 -0.82 -8.05 25.55
C PRO A 87 0.50 -7.89 26.32
N GLN A 88 0.78 -8.85 27.21
CA GLN A 88 2.09 -8.98 27.85
C GLN A 88 3.14 -9.26 26.77
N GLY A 89 4.21 -8.45 26.80
CA GLY A 89 5.36 -8.58 25.92
C GLY A 89 6.00 -9.97 26.04
N GLY A 90 6.16 -10.64 24.90
CA GLY A 90 6.95 -11.84 24.77
C GLY A 90 8.42 -11.46 24.61
N THR A 91 9.23 -11.84 25.59
CA THR A 91 10.69 -11.79 25.57
C THR A 91 11.24 -12.65 24.44
N GLY A 92 12.24 -12.11 23.73
CA GLY A 92 12.93 -12.78 22.64
C GLY A 92 13.49 -14.14 23.04
N GLY A 93 13.17 -15.14 22.22
CA GLY A 93 13.80 -16.45 22.23
C GLY A 93 14.63 -16.63 20.96
N ASP A 94 15.89 -16.99 21.16
CA ASP A 94 16.85 -17.62 20.26
C ASP A 94 16.55 -17.63 18.74
N LEU A 95 17.37 -16.88 18.01
CA LEU A 95 17.57 -17.01 16.58
C LEU A 95 18.50 -18.21 16.33
N PRO A 96 18.08 -19.30 15.67
CA PRO A 96 19.03 -20.31 15.21
C PRO A 96 19.88 -19.74 14.07
N ALA A 97 21.19 -19.97 14.18
CA ALA A 97 22.20 -19.59 13.19
C ALA A 97 21.80 -20.09 11.79
N ALA A 98 21.58 -19.14 10.87
CA ALA A 98 21.42 -19.43 9.46
C ALA A 98 22.75 -19.96 8.92
N SER A 99 22.74 -21.23 8.51
CA SER A 99 23.83 -21.85 7.78
C SER A 99 24.07 -21.09 6.48
N GLU A 100 25.34 -20.83 6.24
CA GLU A 100 25.91 -20.11 5.10
C GLU A 100 25.41 -20.71 3.77
N VAL A 101 24.60 -19.94 3.03
CA VAL A 101 24.36 -20.21 1.61
C VAL A 101 25.45 -19.45 0.84
N PRO A 102 26.31 -20.12 0.06
CA PRO A 102 27.35 -19.44 -0.68
C PRO A 102 26.73 -18.49 -1.70
N ILE A 103 27.00 -17.20 -1.53
CA ILE A 103 26.72 -16.11 -2.48
C ILE A 103 27.67 -16.30 -3.67
N SER A 104 27.36 -17.29 -4.50
CA SER A 104 28.11 -17.60 -5.72
C SER A 104 27.19 -18.15 -6.80
N MET A 105 26.08 -17.46 -7.05
CA MET A 105 25.43 -17.47 -8.36
C MET A 105 24.94 -16.06 -8.67
N LEU A 106 25.91 -15.29 -9.12
CA LEU A 106 25.77 -14.03 -9.84
C LEU A 106 24.80 -14.24 -11.02
N VAL A 107 23.66 -13.55 -10.98
CA VAL A 107 22.98 -13.13 -12.20
C VAL A 107 22.92 -11.60 -12.13
N PRO A 108 23.84 -10.88 -12.79
CA PRO A 108 23.74 -9.46 -12.95
C PRO A 108 22.97 -9.23 -14.25
N ASP A 109 21.65 -9.14 -14.20
CA ASP A 109 20.94 -8.38 -15.24
C ASP A 109 19.51 -8.02 -14.82
N ALA A 110 19.05 -6.91 -15.41
CA ALA A 110 17.70 -6.35 -15.41
C ALA A 110 17.29 -5.41 -14.26
N GLN A 111 17.77 -4.17 -14.33
CA GLN A 111 16.94 -2.95 -14.31
C GLN A 111 15.73 -2.93 -13.34
N SER A 112 15.96 -3.01 -12.03
CA SER A 112 14.95 -2.58 -11.06
C SER A 112 15.41 -1.27 -10.42
N SER A 113 14.90 -0.15 -10.95
CA SER A 113 15.15 1.21 -10.47
C SER A 113 14.33 1.56 -9.21
N VAL A 114 14.04 0.56 -8.35
CA VAL A 114 13.36 0.81 -7.08
C VAL A 114 14.37 1.47 -6.14
N ARG A 115 14.27 2.79 -5.98
CA ARG A 115 15.09 3.54 -5.04
C ARG A 115 14.67 3.23 -3.61
N LEU A 116 15.64 3.11 -2.72
CA LEU A 116 15.39 3.05 -1.28
C LEU A 116 15.20 4.47 -0.73
N CYS A 117 14.28 4.64 0.22
CA CYS A 117 14.10 5.91 0.92
C CYS A 117 15.43 6.37 1.52
N GLY A 118 15.92 7.55 1.11
CA GLY A 118 17.17 8.14 1.60
C GLY A 118 18.32 8.16 0.58
N GLU A 119 18.17 7.49 -0.56
CA GLU A 119 19.15 7.58 -1.65
C GLU A 119 19.03 8.93 -2.38
N PRO A 120 20.14 9.59 -2.74
CA PRO A 120 20.10 10.85 -3.48
C PRO A 120 19.39 10.69 -4.84
N PHE A 121 18.52 11.65 -5.15
CA PHE A 121 17.77 11.67 -6.41
C PHE A 121 18.67 12.15 -7.55
N GLU A 122 19.24 11.20 -8.31
CA GLU A 122 19.92 11.51 -9.57
C GLU A 122 18.88 11.56 -10.70
N ASN A 123 18.54 12.76 -11.17
CA ASN A 123 17.76 12.94 -12.40
C ASN A 123 18.56 12.40 -13.58
N GLY A 124 18.15 11.26 -14.14
CA GLY A 124 18.59 10.83 -15.47
C GLY A 124 17.98 11.79 -16.48
N GLY A 125 18.85 12.58 -17.15
CA GLY A 125 18.47 13.57 -18.16
C GLY A 125 17.98 12.99 -19.47
#